data_AF-A0A3D1UNI0-F1
#
_entry.id   AF-A0A3D1UNI0-F1
#
_cell.length_a   1.000
_cell.length_b   1.000
_cell.length_c   1.000
_cell.angle_alpha   90.00
_cell.angle_beta   90.00
_cell.angle_gamma   90.00
#
_symmetry.space_group_name_H-M   'P 1'
#
loop_
_entity.id
_entity.type
_entity.pdbx_description
1 polymer ?
#
loop_
_entity_poly.entity_id
_entity_poly.type
_entity_poly.pdbx_seq_one_letter_code
_entity_poly.pdbx_strand_id
1 'polypeptide(L)'
;MRNNCLLILCLCLLAEGIYAQNADKGKNVTKNSVSTAQKTNAALREARFDPRKPQLSADQVKQVDNRIRREFLQYQFPATLEEYGKQEKRMTEITAFRTATSLRHMISHPDLEEVMKVPKAWYQSYYAQVSSFEKIALNVVNASRNNNPEKYAAAVAEFKKQQAACLAFLKKKQPKITSEQLMKIRNANIRRRRAEYNARIKKEREEQLKKLQEEKSQKNTNK
;
A
#
# COMPACT_ATOMS: atom_id res chain seq x y z
N MET A 1 10.68 -25.34 55.02
CA MET A 1 11.29 -23.99 54.99
C MET A 1 10.91 -23.36 53.66
N ARG A 2 9.80 -22.61 53.63
CA ARG A 2 9.71 -21.15 53.38
C ARG A 2 10.24 -20.76 51.99
N ASN A 3 9.37 -20.64 50.98
CA ASN A 3 8.67 -19.41 50.57
C ASN A 3 9.56 -18.15 50.65
N ASN A 4 9.89 -17.57 49.49
CA ASN A 4 10.09 -16.13 49.29
C ASN A 4 10.24 -15.83 47.78
N CYS A 5 9.09 -15.73 47.09
CA CYS A 5 8.97 -15.06 45.80
C CYS A 5 7.86 -14.03 45.97
N LEU A 6 8.22 -12.82 46.40
CA LEU A 6 7.48 -11.54 46.34
C LEU A 6 8.25 -10.51 47.18
N LEU A 7 8.21 -9.23 46.76
CA LEU A 7 9.05 -8.09 47.19
C LEU A 7 10.40 -8.12 46.46
N ILE A 8 10.69 -7.26 45.49
CA ILE A 8 10.71 -5.79 45.56
C ILE A 8 10.58 -5.27 44.12
N LEU A 9 9.44 -4.68 43.76
CA LEU A 9 9.31 -3.80 42.59
C LEU A 9 8.04 -2.96 42.76
N CYS A 10 8.03 -2.18 43.83
CA CYS A 10 7.13 -1.06 44.04
C CYS A 10 7.90 -0.01 44.85
N LEU A 11 7.75 1.26 44.46
CA LEU A 11 8.25 2.48 45.11
C LEU A 11 9.67 2.91 44.69
N CYS A 12 9.71 3.75 43.66
CA CYS A 12 10.23 5.12 43.75
C CYS A 12 10.09 5.78 42.37
N LEU A 13 9.16 6.73 42.24
CA LEU A 13 9.21 7.95 41.40
C LEU A 13 7.79 8.52 41.20
N LEU A 14 7.20 8.98 42.31
CA LEU A 14 6.30 10.14 42.36
C LEU A 14 7.01 11.09 43.32
N ALA A 15 7.40 12.30 42.91
CA ALA A 15 6.64 13.55 43.00
C ALA A 15 7.69 14.67 42.80
N GLU A 16 7.46 15.91 42.37
CA GLU A 16 6.30 16.67 41.94
C GLU A 16 6.83 18.04 41.47
N GLY A 17 6.05 18.72 40.63
CA GLY A 17 5.79 20.14 40.82
C GLY A 17 6.11 21.05 39.64
N ILE A 18 5.34 22.08 39.31
CA ILE A 18 4.11 22.69 39.84
C ILE A 18 3.60 23.55 38.66
N TYR A 19 2.29 23.59 38.38
CA TYR A 19 1.55 24.86 38.40
C TYR A 19 0.05 24.63 38.60
N ALA A 20 -0.46 25.46 39.48
CA ALA A 20 -1.69 25.35 40.24
C ALA A 20 -2.96 25.76 39.47
N GLN A 21 -4.06 25.13 39.91
CA GLN A 21 -5.37 25.72 40.26
C GLN A 21 -6.15 26.52 39.20
N ASN A 22 -7.38 26.07 38.96
CA ASN A 22 -8.52 26.79 39.55
C ASN A 22 -9.68 25.83 39.84
N ALA A 23 -10.33 26.10 40.97
CA ALA A 23 -11.30 25.27 41.66
C ALA A 23 -12.74 25.50 41.15
N ASP A 24 -13.48 24.39 41.13
CA ASP A 24 -14.80 24.19 41.73
C ASP A 24 -15.97 25.14 41.39
N LYS A 25 -17.06 24.56 40.84
CA LYS A 25 -18.40 24.53 41.47
C LYS A 25 -19.44 23.89 40.56
N GLY A 26 -20.15 22.92 41.12
CA GLY A 26 -21.26 22.22 40.49
C GLY A 26 -22.38 23.13 40.01
N LYS A 27 -22.98 22.74 38.87
CA LYS A 27 -24.31 23.19 38.45
C LYS A 27 -24.96 22.11 37.59
N ASN A 28 -25.97 21.47 38.19
CA ASN A 28 -27.16 20.90 37.58
C ASN A 28 -26.99 20.25 36.20
N VAL A 29 -26.97 18.91 36.21
CA VAL A 29 -27.25 18.08 35.03
C VAL A 29 -28.72 18.26 34.66
N THR A 30 -29.03 19.33 33.95
CA THR A 30 -30.21 19.44 33.10
C THR A 30 -29.70 19.76 31.72
N LYS A 31 -29.74 18.77 30.82
CA LYS A 31 -29.73 18.97 29.37
C LYS A 31 -30.04 17.65 28.71
N ASN A 32 -31.30 17.56 28.27
CA ASN A 32 -31.71 16.97 27.00
C ASN A 32 -30.51 16.43 26.22
N SER A 33 -30.37 15.11 26.29
CA SER A 33 -29.45 14.19 25.63
C SER A 33 -29.63 14.16 24.10
N VAL A 34 -29.86 15.34 23.52
CA VAL A 34 -30.15 15.59 22.11
C VAL A 34 -29.05 16.48 21.48
N SER A 35 -28.10 17.00 22.27
CA SER A 35 -26.99 17.85 21.79
C SER A 35 -25.65 17.13 21.60
N THR A 36 -25.63 15.80 21.79
CA THR A 36 -24.58 14.89 21.28
C THR A 36 -24.65 14.89 19.77
N ALA A 37 -23.98 15.88 19.20
CA ALA A 37 -23.83 16.19 17.81
C ALA A 37 -23.68 14.95 16.92
N GLN A 38 -24.81 14.50 16.41
CA GLN A 38 -25.02 14.00 15.05
C GLN A 38 -24.58 15.02 13.96
N LYS A 39 -23.89 16.12 14.32
CA LYS A 39 -23.57 17.29 13.48
C LYS A 39 -22.07 17.61 13.38
N THR A 40 -21.20 16.88 14.10
CA THR A 40 -19.74 17.16 14.13
C THR A 40 -18.91 16.30 13.17
N ASN A 41 -19.11 14.99 12.98
CA ASN A 41 -18.11 14.15 12.29
C ASN A 41 -18.66 12.90 11.54
N ALA A 42 -19.91 12.84 11.11
CA ALA A 42 -20.12 13.00 9.67
C ALA A 42 -19.57 14.36 9.23
N ALA A 43 -18.27 14.55 9.32
CA ALA A 43 -17.37 14.22 8.27
C ALA A 43 -17.80 15.17 7.15
N LEU A 44 -16.91 16.01 6.65
CA LEU A 44 -15.87 15.40 5.86
C LEU A 44 -16.46 14.19 5.05
N ARG A 45 -17.69 14.17 4.51
CA ARG A 45 -18.09 15.08 3.42
C ARG A 45 -16.79 15.54 2.85
N GLU A 46 -16.07 14.60 2.26
CA GLU A 46 -15.39 14.95 1.05
C GLU A 46 -14.64 16.27 1.22
N ALA A 47 -13.44 16.26 1.79
CA ALA A 47 -12.49 17.24 1.27
C ALA A 47 -12.55 17.03 -0.26
N ARG A 48 -13.30 17.93 -0.93
CA ARG A 48 -14.34 17.60 -1.94
C ARG A 48 -13.95 16.41 -2.80
N PHE A 49 -14.74 15.32 -2.83
CA PHE A 49 -14.54 14.25 -3.79
C PHE A 49 -14.53 14.93 -5.14
N ASP A 50 -13.32 15.09 -5.64
CA ASP A 50 -13.12 15.77 -6.89
C ASP A 50 -12.85 14.66 -7.88
N PRO A 51 -13.83 14.31 -8.73
CA PRO A 51 -13.62 13.31 -9.74
C PRO A 51 -12.55 13.74 -10.76
N ARG A 52 -12.11 15.02 -10.76
CA ARG A 52 -10.97 15.50 -11.56
C ARG A 52 -9.62 15.16 -10.92
N LYS A 53 -9.57 14.82 -9.64
CA LYS A 53 -8.35 14.39 -8.97
C LYS A 53 -8.15 12.88 -9.16
N PRO A 54 -7.03 12.43 -9.76
CA PRO A 54 -6.68 11.02 -9.84
C PRO A 54 -6.59 10.37 -8.45
N GLN A 55 -6.99 9.10 -8.37
CA GLN A 55 -6.83 8.26 -7.18
C GLN A 55 -5.39 7.72 -7.05
N LEU A 56 -4.67 7.59 -8.17
CA LEU A 56 -3.24 7.28 -8.21
C LEU A 56 -2.43 8.58 -8.31
N SER A 57 -1.36 8.71 -7.53
CA SER A 57 -0.41 9.82 -7.64
C SER A 57 0.84 9.41 -8.42
N ALA A 58 1.52 10.42 -9.00
CA ALA A 58 2.82 10.19 -9.65
C ALA A 58 3.88 9.70 -8.65
N ASP A 59 3.79 10.12 -7.38
CA ASP A 59 4.69 9.65 -6.33
C ASP A 59 4.51 8.17 -6.01
N GLN A 60 3.26 7.67 -6.01
CA GLN A 60 3.00 6.23 -5.87
C GLN A 60 3.63 5.44 -7.02
N VAL A 61 3.52 5.93 -8.25
CA VAL A 61 4.20 5.32 -9.41
C VAL A 61 5.71 5.33 -9.24
N LYS A 62 6.28 6.46 -8.79
CA LYS A 62 7.72 6.60 -8.53
C LYS A 62 8.20 5.66 -7.43
N GLN A 63 7.41 5.44 -6.38
CA GLN A 63 7.75 4.48 -5.33
C GLN A 63 7.85 3.04 -5.85
N VAL A 64 6.93 2.65 -6.74
CA VAL A 64 6.99 1.34 -7.41
C VAL A 64 8.24 1.24 -8.29
N ASP A 65 8.56 2.26 -9.09
CA ASP A 65 9.77 2.27 -9.91
C ASP A 65 11.05 2.24 -9.07
N ASN A 66 11.10 3.01 -7.99
CA ASN A 66 12.23 3.00 -7.05
C ASN A 66 12.44 1.63 -6.41
N ARG A 67 11.36 0.92 -6.09
CA ARG A 67 11.44 -0.45 -5.59
C ARG A 67 12.03 -1.38 -6.65
N ILE A 68 11.56 -1.31 -7.90
CA ILE A 68 12.13 -2.12 -9.00
C ILE A 68 13.62 -1.82 -9.17
N ARG A 69 14.01 -0.54 -9.13
CA ARG A 69 15.42 -0.13 -9.22
C ARG A 69 16.25 -0.75 -8.11
N ARG A 70 15.82 -0.61 -6.87
CA ARG A 70 16.55 -1.11 -5.69
C ARG A 70 16.66 -2.63 -5.70
N GLU A 71 15.53 -3.32 -5.86
CA GLU A 71 15.47 -4.78 -5.72
C GLU A 71 16.04 -5.48 -6.96
N PHE A 72 15.85 -4.95 -8.17
CA PHE A 72 16.31 -5.64 -9.38
C PHE A 72 17.49 -4.97 -10.04
N LEU A 73 17.43 -3.67 -10.32
CA LEU A 73 18.42 -3.05 -11.22
C LEU A 73 19.75 -2.67 -10.54
N GLN A 74 19.71 -2.46 -9.23
CA GLN A 74 20.85 -2.07 -8.41
C GLN A 74 21.33 -3.20 -7.49
N TYR A 75 20.54 -4.26 -7.34
CA TYR A 75 20.91 -5.40 -6.50
C TYR A 75 22.14 -6.11 -7.08
N GLN A 76 23.10 -6.39 -6.20
CA GLN A 76 24.31 -7.14 -6.53
C GLN A 76 24.31 -8.42 -5.73
N PHE A 77 24.37 -9.55 -6.43
CA PHE A 77 24.56 -10.84 -5.78
C PHE A 77 25.99 -10.96 -5.23
N PRO A 78 26.17 -11.60 -4.07
CA PRO A 78 27.49 -11.99 -3.58
C PRO A 78 28.25 -12.85 -4.58
N ALA A 79 29.58 -12.82 -4.49
CA ALA A 79 30.43 -13.58 -5.39
C ALA A 79 30.29 -15.09 -5.17
N THR A 80 30.06 -15.50 -3.93
CA THR A 80 29.98 -16.92 -3.54
C THR A 80 28.59 -17.30 -3.02
N LEU A 81 28.27 -18.58 -3.15
CA LEU A 81 27.03 -19.15 -2.62
C LEU A 81 26.97 -19.07 -1.08
N GLU A 82 28.11 -19.22 -0.43
CA GLU A 82 28.24 -19.18 1.03
C GLU A 82 27.91 -17.79 1.58
N GLU A 83 28.40 -16.72 0.95
CA GLU A 83 28.06 -15.34 1.30
C GLU A 83 26.56 -15.08 1.12
N TYR A 84 25.98 -15.54 0.02
CA TYR A 84 24.55 -15.44 -0.23
C TYR A 84 23.72 -16.15 0.84
N GLY A 85 24.19 -17.31 1.33
CA GLY A 85 23.58 -18.04 2.44
C GLY A 85 23.53 -17.25 3.76
N LYS A 86 24.52 -16.37 3.99
CA LYS A 86 24.69 -15.58 5.22
C LYS A 86 23.99 -14.23 5.21
N GLN A 87 23.52 -13.76 4.05
CA GLN A 87 22.83 -12.47 3.95
C GLN A 87 21.43 -12.50 4.59
N GLU A 88 21.20 -11.60 5.55
CA GLU A 88 19.88 -11.39 6.17
C GLU A 88 18.85 -10.88 5.15
N LYS A 89 19.26 -9.92 4.30
CA LYS A 89 18.42 -9.31 3.25
C LYS A 89 18.90 -9.72 1.86
N ARG A 90 18.69 -10.99 1.53
CA ARG A 90 18.98 -11.52 0.19
C ARG A 90 17.79 -11.41 -0.77
N MET A 91 18.09 -11.30 -2.06
CA MET A 91 17.08 -11.47 -3.10
C MET A 91 16.50 -12.87 -3.02
N THR A 92 15.18 -12.99 -2.90
CA THR A 92 14.47 -14.27 -2.91
C THR A 92 13.38 -14.24 -3.96
N GLU A 93 12.87 -15.42 -4.33
CA GLU A 93 11.68 -15.52 -5.19
C GLU A 93 10.50 -14.74 -4.61
N ILE A 94 10.24 -14.78 -3.31
CA ILE A 94 9.20 -13.97 -2.66
C ILE A 94 9.44 -12.46 -2.84
N THR A 95 10.67 -11.98 -2.63
CA THR A 95 11.01 -10.56 -2.83
C THR A 95 10.80 -10.16 -4.29
N ALA A 96 11.21 -11.02 -5.22
CA ALA A 96 11.05 -10.79 -6.65
C ALA A 96 9.56 -10.76 -7.05
N PHE A 97 8.80 -11.78 -6.65
CA PHE A 97 7.35 -11.88 -6.87
C PHE A 97 6.62 -10.64 -6.35
N ARG A 98 6.87 -10.22 -5.09
CA ARG A 98 6.23 -9.04 -4.50
C ARG A 98 6.57 -7.77 -5.27
N THR A 99 7.81 -7.64 -5.74
CA THR A 99 8.25 -6.46 -6.49
C THR A 99 7.61 -6.42 -7.88
N ALA A 100 7.63 -7.52 -8.64
CA ALA A 100 6.95 -7.61 -9.93
C ALA A 100 5.43 -7.41 -9.78
N THR A 101 4.84 -7.96 -8.74
CA THR A 101 3.41 -7.82 -8.43
C THR A 101 3.03 -6.37 -8.12
N SER A 102 3.90 -5.59 -7.47
CA SER A 102 3.65 -4.17 -7.24
C SER A 102 3.52 -3.37 -8.55
N LEU A 103 4.35 -3.70 -9.55
CA LEU A 103 4.23 -3.12 -10.90
C LEU A 103 2.93 -3.56 -11.58
N ARG A 104 2.60 -4.86 -11.51
CA ARG A 104 1.35 -5.38 -12.08
C ARG A 104 0.11 -4.68 -11.51
N HIS A 105 0.06 -4.47 -10.19
CA HIS A 105 -1.04 -3.75 -9.55
C HIS A 105 -1.13 -2.30 -10.02
N MET A 106 0.01 -1.61 -10.11
CA MET A 106 0.07 -0.26 -10.65
C MET A 106 -0.43 -0.19 -12.10
N ILE A 107 -0.07 -1.16 -12.95
CA ILE A 107 -0.54 -1.27 -14.35
C ILE A 107 -2.05 -1.46 -14.44
N SER A 108 -2.63 -2.19 -13.50
CA SER A 108 -4.08 -2.38 -13.43
C SER A 108 -4.83 -1.11 -13.01
N HIS A 109 -4.15 -0.10 -12.48
CA HIS A 109 -4.80 1.12 -12.02
C HIS A 109 -5.35 1.95 -13.21
N PRO A 110 -6.64 2.30 -13.22
CA PRO A 110 -7.29 3.01 -14.34
C PRO A 110 -6.73 4.42 -14.58
N ASP A 111 -6.22 5.07 -13.53
CA ASP A 111 -5.66 6.43 -13.63
C ASP A 111 -4.18 6.47 -14.09
N LEU A 112 -3.55 5.32 -14.36
CA LEU A 112 -2.11 5.28 -14.67
C LEU A 112 -1.74 6.14 -15.89
N GLU A 113 -2.47 5.97 -16.99
CA GLU A 113 -2.20 6.71 -18.23
C GLU A 113 -2.49 8.21 -18.09
N GLU A 114 -3.48 8.57 -17.28
CA GLU A 114 -3.82 9.97 -16.97
C GLU A 114 -2.68 10.66 -16.20
N VAL A 115 -2.12 9.97 -15.21
CA VAL A 115 -1.10 10.49 -14.30
C VAL A 115 0.26 10.55 -14.98
N MET A 116 0.65 9.46 -15.64
CA MET A 116 1.99 9.31 -16.20
C MET A 116 2.10 9.79 -17.64
N LYS A 117 0.97 9.97 -18.35
CA LYS A 117 0.93 10.40 -19.75
C LYS A 117 1.70 9.46 -20.69
N VAL A 118 1.84 8.21 -20.28
CA VAL A 118 2.51 7.13 -21.00
C VAL A 118 1.48 6.01 -21.21
N PRO A 119 1.37 5.44 -22.43
CA PRO A 119 0.45 4.34 -22.70
C PRO A 119 0.66 3.14 -21.79
N LYS A 120 -0.43 2.51 -21.36
CA LYS A 120 -0.44 1.30 -20.54
C LYS A 120 0.34 0.16 -21.19
N ALA A 121 0.29 0.07 -22.52
CA ALA A 121 1.06 -0.91 -23.30
C ALA A 121 2.57 -0.84 -23.02
N TRP A 122 3.13 0.35 -22.84
CA TRP A 122 4.55 0.51 -22.49
C TRP A 122 4.86 -0.11 -21.11
N TYR A 123 3.99 0.12 -20.12
CA TYR A 123 4.15 -0.50 -18.80
C TYR A 123 3.94 -2.01 -18.83
N GLN A 124 3.06 -2.54 -19.69
CA GLN A 124 2.93 -3.98 -19.89
C GLN A 124 4.22 -4.58 -20.46
N SER A 125 4.86 -3.91 -21.43
CA SER A 125 6.18 -4.32 -21.93
C SER A 125 7.26 -4.21 -20.84
N TYR A 126 7.22 -3.17 -20.01
CA TYR A 126 8.12 -3.04 -18.87
C TYR A 126 7.92 -4.21 -17.88
N TYR A 127 6.67 -4.55 -17.57
CA TYR A 127 6.36 -5.68 -16.69
C TYR A 127 6.88 -7.00 -17.23
N ALA A 128 6.83 -7.25 -18.55
CA ALA A 128 7.41 -8.46 -19.13
C ALA A 128 8.93 -8.57 -18.87
N GLN A 129 9.66 -7.45 -18.83
CA GLN A 129 11.07 -7.43 -18.41
C GLN A 129 11.21 -7.71 -16.91
N VAL A 130 10.33 -7.15 -16.09
CA VAL A 130 10.41 -7.25 -14.63
C VAL A 130 9.97 -8.63 -14.11
N SER A 131 8.94 -9.23 -14.68
CA SER A 131 8.41 -10.53 -14.25
C SER A 131 9.41 -11.67 -14.45
N SER A 132 10.31 -11.53 -15.42
CA SER A 132 11.35 -12.53 -15.70
C SER A 132 12.31 -12.73 -14.52
N PHE A 133 12.49 -11.73 -13.66
CA PHE A 133 13.34 -11.84 -12.47
C PHE A 133 12.83 -12.86 -11.44
N GLU A 134 11.53 -13.15 -11.42
CA GLU A 134 10.93 -14.07 -10.45
C GLU A 134 11.50 -15.49 -10.59
N LYS A 135 11.45 -16.03 -11.82
CA LYS A 135 12.00 -17.37 -12.12
C LYS A 135 13.50 -17.42 -11.88
N ILE A 136 14.23 -16.35 -12.21
CA ILE A 136 15.68 -16.28 -12.01
C ILE A 136 16.01 -16.28 -10.51
N ALA A 137 15.31 -15.48 -9.70
CA ALA A 137 15.48 -15.46 -8.25
C ALA A 137 15.14 -16.82 -7.62
N LEU A 138 14.14 -17.52 -8.13
CA LEU A 138 13.83 -18.90 -7.72
C LEU A 138 15.00 -19.84 -8.01
N ASN A 139 15.63 -19.74 -9.18
CA ASN A 139 16.80 -20.55 -9.53
C ASN A 139 17.98 -20.30 -8.57
N VAL A 140 18.22 -19.04 -8.18
CA VAL A 140 19.24 -18.69 -7.19
C VAL A 140 18.94 -19.32 -5.82
N VAL A 141 17.69 -19.21 -5.35
CA VAL A 141 17.26 -19.84 -4.09
C VAL A 141 17.40 -21.35 -4.13
N ASN A 142 17.02 -21.99 -5.24
CA ASN A 142 17.14 -23.44 -5.42
C ASN A 142 18.60 -23.89 -5.49
N ALA A 143 19.48 -23.13 -6.12
CA ALA A 143 20.92 -23.41 -6.10
C ALA A 143 21.49 -23.36 -4.69
N SER A 144 21.08 -22.37 -3.89
CA SER A 144 21.46 -22.24 -2.48
C SER A 144 20.95 -23.40 -1.63
N ARG A 145 19.68 -23.78 -1.77
CA ARG A 145 19.08 -24.91 -1.04
C ARG A 145 19.77 -26.25 -1.34
N ASN A 146 20.20 -26.44 -2.58
CA ASN A 146 20.87 -27.67 -3.02
C ASN A 146 22.40 -27.60 -2.89
N ASN A 147 22.93 -26.56 -2.24
CA ASN A 147 24.36 -26.30 -2.11
C ASN A 147 25.14 -26.48 -3.43
N ASN A 148 24.64 -25.88 -4.52
CA ASN A 148 25.19 -26.05 -5.87
C ASN A 148 25.78 -24.73 -6.40
N PRO A 149 27.11 -24.52 -6.28
CA PRO A 149 27.78 -23.28 -6.70
C PRO A 149 27.68 -23.01 -8.21
N GLU A 150 27.70 -24.04 -9.05
CA GLU A 150 27.62 -23.90 -10.51
C GLU A 150 26.26 -23.34 -10.94
N LYS A 151 25.17 -23.90 -10.40
CA LYS A 151 23.81 -23.40 -10.65
C LYS A 151 23.60 -22.01 -10.07
N TYR A 152 24.25 -21.68 -8.95
CA TYR A 152 24.23 -20.34 -8.39
C TYR A 152 24.89 -19.35 -9.35
N ALA A 153 26.11 -19.63 -9.79
CA ALA A 153 26.85 -18.77 -10.74
C ALA A 153 26.07 -18.57 -12.04
N ALA A 154 25.46 -19.62 -12.60
CA ALA A 154 24.63 -19.55 -13.79
C ALA A 154 23.39 -18.65 -13.59
N ALA A 155 22.66 -18.83 -12.48
CA ALA A 155 21.48 -18.02 -12.18
C ALA A 155 21.83 -16.54 -11.90
N VAL A 156 22.97 -16.27 -11.26
CA VAL A 156 23.47 -14.89 -11.07
C VAL A 156 23.85 -14.25 -12.41
N ALA A 157 24.48 -15.00 -13.32
CA ALA A 157 24.79 -14.50 -14.66
C ALA A 157 23.51 -14.20 -15.46
N GLU A 158 22.50 -15.06 -15.36
CA GLU A 158 21.18 -14.85 -15.97
C GLU A 158 20.49 -13.61 -15.39
N PHE A 159 20.57 -13.40 -14.07
CA PHE A 159 20.05 -12.20 -13.43
C PHE A 159 20.71 -10.94 -13.96
N LYS A 160 22.04 -10.91 -14.08
CA LYS A 160 22.79 -9.78 -14.64
C LYS A 160 22.42 -9.51 -16.10
N LYS A 161 22.20 -10.56 -16.89
CA LYS A 161 21.70 -10.44 -18.27
C LYS A 161 20.31 -9.80 -18.30
N GLN A 162 19.41 -10.21 -17.41
CA GLN A 162 18.07 -9.64 -17.32
C GLN A 162 18.09 -8.19 -16.79
N GLN A 163 18.99 -7.84 -15.87
CA GLN A 163 19.25 -6.45 -15.47
C GLN A 163 19.64 -5.60 -16.68
N ALA A 164 20.62 -6.05 -17.47
CA ALA A 164 21.06 -5.33 -18.66
C ALA A 164 19.94 -5.15 -19.69
N ALA A 165 19.14 -6.20 -19.94
CA ALA A 165 17.99 -6.14 -20.85
C ALA A 165 16.92 -5.13 -20.36
N CYS A 166 16.59 -5.17 -19.06
CA CYS A 166 15.62 -4.26 -18.47
C CYS A 166 16.12 -2.80 -18.49
N LEU A 167 17.40 -2.57 -18.17
CA LEU A 167 18.03 -1.25 -18.28
C LEU A 167 18.05 -0.75 -19.73
N ALA A 168 18.35 -1.61 -20.70
CA ALA A 168 18.29 -1.26 -22.12
C ALA A 168 16.88 -0.90 -22.57
N PHE A 169 15.85 -1.61 -22.07
CA PHE A 169 14.45 -1.24 -22.30
C PHE A 169 14.14 0.14 -21.72
N LEU A 170 14.55 0.42 -20.48
CA LEU A 170 14.29 1.69 -19.80
C LEU A 170 15.02 2.89 -20.43
N LYS A 171 16.13 2.66 -21.13
CA LYS A 171 16.83 3.70 -21.92
C LYS A 171 16.04 4.13 -23.16
N LYS A 172 15.12 3.30 -23.66
CA LYS A 172 14.29 3.65 -24.82
C LYS A 172 13.36 4.81 -24.48
N LYS A 173 13.17 5.72 -25.42
CA LYS A 173 12.26 6.86 -25.25
C LYS A 173 10.84 6.36 -24.96
N GLN A 174 10.27 6.83 -23.85
CA GLN A 174 8.89 6.52 -23.51
C GLN A 174 7.93 7.16 -24.53
N PRO A 175 6.95 6.40 -25.05
CA PRO A 175 5.90 6.96 -25.88
C PRO A 175 5.06 7.93 -25.04
N LYS A 176 4.67 9.05 -25.66
CA LYS A 176 3.82 10.05 -25.02
C LYS A 176 2.41 9.93 -25.55
N ILE A 177 1.44 10.02 -24.66
CA ILE A 177 0.03 10.15 -25.03
C ILE A 177 -0.19 11.57 -25.57
N THR A 178 -0.87 11.68 -26.71
CA THR A 178 -1.22 12.99 -27.29
C THR A 178 -2.20 13.74 -26.39
N SER A 179 -2.24 15.08 -26.49
CA SER A 179 -3.16 15.89 -25.69
C SER A 179 -4.63 15.49 -25.89
N GLU A 180 -5.02 15.15 -27.12
CA GLU A 180 -6.38 14.70 -27.43
C GLU A 180 -6.72 13.37 -26.75
N GLN A 181 -5.84 12.37 -26.86
CA GLN A 181 -6.01 11.08 -26.18
C GLN A 181 -6.04 11.26 -24.66
N LEU A 182 -5.17 12.12 -24.11
CA LEU A 182 -5.11 12.39 -22.68
C LEU A 182 -6.42 13.02 -22.17
N MET A 183 -7.04 13.93 -22.94
CA MET A 183 -8.34 14.49 -22.60
C MET A 183 -9.45 13.43 -22.63
N LYS A 184 -9.44 12.53 -23.61
CA LYS A 184 -10.38 11.39 -23.67
C LYS A 184 -10.26 10.49 -22.43
N ILE A 185 -9.02 10.13 -22.05
CA ILE A 185 -8.73 9.32 -20.86
C ILE A 185 -9.20 10.02 -19.58
N ARG A 186 -8.84 11.30 -19.39
CA ARG A 186 -9.26 12.11 -18.24
C ARG A 186 -10.78 12.16 -18.11
N ASN A 187 -11.48 12.44 -19.20
CA ASN A 187 -12.94 12.50 -19.19
C ASN A 187 -13.58 11.15 -18.86
N ALA A 188 -13.03 10.05 -19.38
CA ALA A 188 -13.47 8.70 -19.03
C ALA A 188 -13.25 8.39 -17.54
N ASN A 189 -12.08 8.72 -17.00
CA ASN A 189 -11.76 8.50 -15.59
C ASN A 189 -12.59 9.38 -14.65
N ILE A 190 -12.88 10.63 -15.01
CA ILE A 190 -13.81 11.49 -14.28
C ILE A 190 -15.20 10.84 -14.20
N ARG A 191 -15.72 10.33 -15.32
CA ARG A 191 -17.03 9.63 -15.34
C ARG A 191 -17.00 8.37 -14.48
N ARG A 192 -15.97 7.55 -14.60
CA ARG A 192 -15.75 6.34 -13.77
C ARG A 192 -15.79 6.69 -12.28
N ARG A 193 -14.92 7.61 -11.84
CA ARG A 193 -14.81 8.01 -10.44
C ARG A 193 -16.15 8.53 -9.90
N ARG A 194 -16.90 9.34 -10.69
CA ARG A 194 -18.25 9.80 -10.31
C ARG A 194 -19.23 8.64 -10.12
N ALA A 195 -19.24 7.69 -11.05
CA ALA A 195 -20.13 6.54 -10.97
C ALA A 195 -19.83 5.66 -9.75
N GLU A 196 -18.54 5.37 -9.51
CA GLU A 196 -18.08 4.61 -8.33
C GLU A 196 -18.47 5.32 -7.03
N TYR A 197 -18.27 6.63 -6.97
CA TYR A 197 -18.65 7.44 -5.81
C TYR A 197 -20.16 7.36 -5.54
N ASN A 198 -20.99 7.61 -6.56
CA ASN A 198 -22.44 7.57 -6.42
C ASN A 198 -22.95 6.18 -6.01
N ALA A 199 -22.36 5.11 -6.57
CA ALA A 199 -22.69 3.74 -6.20
C ALA A 199 -22.37 3.44 -4.73
N ARG A 200 -21.22 3.92 -4.23
CA ARG A 200 -20.85 3.79 -2.82
C ARG A 200 -21.84 4.51 -1.91
N ILE A 201 -22.18 5.76 -2.22
CA ILE A 201 -23.15 6.55 -1.43
C ILE A 201 -24.53 5.88 -1.42
N LYS A 202 -24.98 5.32 -2.55
CA LYS A 202 -26.24 4.58 -2.61
C LYS A 202 -26.22 3.36 -1.68
N LYS A 203 -25.16 2.55 -1.76
CA LYS A 203 -25.00 1.36 -0.92
C LYS A 203 -24.96 1.69 0.57
N GLU A 204 -24.20 2.72 0.96
CA GLU A 204 -24.13 3.17 2.36
C GLU A 204 -25.50 3.60 2.91
N ARG A 205 -26.31 4.28 2.09
CA ARG A 205 -27.68 4.67 2.47
C ARG A 205 -28.60 3.46 2.64
N GLU A 206 -28.53 2.48 1.74
CA GLU A 206 -29.31 1.25 1.83
C GLU A 206 -28.97 0.44 3.08
N GLU A 207 -27.68 0.31 3.41
CA GLU A 207 -27.21 -0.37 4.63
C GLU A 207 -27.66 0.36 5.90
N GLN A 208 -27.64 1.69 5.92
CA GLN A 208 -28.15 2.49 7.05
C GLN A 208 -29.66 2.32 7.23
N LEU A 209 -30.44 2.34 6.14
CA LEU A 209 -31.89 2.12 6.19
C LEU A 209 -32.22 0.72 6.72
N LYS A 210 -31.47 -0.30 6.28
CA LYS A 210 -31.65 -1.68 6.76
C LYS A 210 -31.39 -1.81 8.26
N LYS A 211 -30.27 -1.24 8.75
CA LYS A 211 -29.94 -1.23 10.19
C LYS A 211 -31.04 -0.55 11.02
N LEU A 212 -31.54 0.60 10.56
CA LEU A 212 -32.62 1.32 11.23
C LEU A 212 -33.93 0.52 11.27
N GLN A 213 -34.23 -0.27 10.24
CA GLN A 213 -35.39 -1.16 10.22
C GLN A 213 -35.21 -2.34 11.18
N GLU A 214 -34.04 -2.97 11.19
CA GLU A 214 -33.71 -4.07 12.11
C GLU A 214 -33.79 -3.63 13.59
N GLU A 215 -33.25 -2.45 13.93
CA GLU A 215 -33.32 -1.87 15.27
C GLU A 215 -34.76 -1.58 15.73
N LYS A 216 -35.62 -1.11 14.81
CA LYS A 216 -37.04 -0.88 15.09
C LYS A 216 -37.79 -2.19 15.33
N SER A 217 -37.51 -3.23 14.55
CA SER A 217 -38.14 -4.54 14.70
C SER A 217 -37.76 -5.20 16.04
N GLN A 218 -36.48 -5.14 16.43
CA GLN A 218 -36.01 -5.71 17.71
C GLN A 218 -36.60 -5.00 18.93
N LYS A 219 -36.79 -3.67 18.87
CA LYS A 219 -37.45 -2.92 19.94
C LYS A 219 -38.93 -3.27 20.09
N ASN A 220 -39.59 -3.71 19.02
CA ASN A 220 -41.00 -4.08 19.04
C ASN A 220 -41.23 -5.53 19.50
N THR A 221 -40.26 -6.44 19.36
CA THR A 221 -40.36 -7.83 19.84
C THR A 221 -39.93 -8.05 21.29
N ASN A 222 -39.24 -7.09 21.91
CA ASN A 222 -38.83 -7.13 23.32
C ASN A 222 -39.83 -6.42 24.27
N LYS A 223 -41.08 -6.24 23.83
CA LYS A 223 -42.22 -5.77 24.64
C LYS A 223 -43.24 -6.89 24.73
#